data_AF-A0A6N2U218-F1
#
_entry.id   AF-A0A6N2U218-F1
#
_cell.length_a   1.000
_cell.length_b   1.000
_cell.length_c   1.000
_cell.angle_alpha   90.00
_cell.angle_beta   90.00
_cell.angle_gamma   90.00
#
_symmetry.space_group_name_H-M   'P 1'
#
loop_
_entity.id
_entity.type
_entity.pdbx_description
1 polymer ?
#
loop_
_entity_poly.entity_id
_entity_poly.type
_entity_poly.pdbx_seq_one_letter_code
_entity_poly.pdbx_strand_id
1 'polypeptide(L)' 'MSKQNQRARGRYVSAEKIQQVFAQLGIELCAGRKRIRATQSEKSISIYVNGGTVNITFNEKGGQV' A
#
# COMPACT_ATOMS: atom_id res chain seq x y z
N MET A 1 -6.25 -15.83 -28.60
CA MET A 1 -5.31 -15.74 -27.45
C MET A 1 -6.09 -15.37 -26.21
N SER A 2 -6.21 -16.27 -25.23
CA SER A 2 -7.06 -16.07 -24.06
C SER A 2 -6.48 -14.98 -23.14
N LYS A 3 -7.31 -14.02 -22.73
CA LYS A 3 -7.00 -12.92 -21.78
C LYS A 3 -6.73 -13.42 -20.34
N GLN A 4 -6.43 -14.71 -20.17
CA GLN A 4 -6.37 -15.38 -18.88
C GLN A 4 -5.10 -14.96 -18.10
N ASN A 5 -4.01 -14.64 -18.80
CA ASN A 5 -2.74 -14.26 -18.19
C ASN A 5 -2.66 -12.79 -17.71
N GLN A 6 -3.62 -11.93 -18.06
CA GLN A 6 -3.65 -10.55 -17.53
C GLN A 6 -4.15 -10.48 -16.09
N ARG A 7 -4.94 -11.47 -15.62
CA ARG A 7 -5.50 -11.49 -14.27
C ARG A 7 -4.45 -11.65 -13.17
N ALA A 8 -3.29 -12.23 -13.47
CA ALA A 8 -2.21 -12.41 -12.50
C ALA A 8 -1.42 -11.13 -12.20
N ARG A 9 -1.59 -10.05 -12.99
CA ARG A 9 -0.84 -8.80 -12.87
C ARG A 9 -1.61 -7.65 -12.19
N GLY A 10 -2.73 -7.97 -11.55
CA GLY A 10 -3.61 -7.00 -10.90
C GLY A 10 -4.76 -6.53 -11.79
N ARG A 11 -5.62 -5.67 -11.23
CA ARG A 11 -6.79 -5.11 -11.91
C ARG A 11 -6.68 -3.60 -11.89
N TYR A 12 -7.03 -2.95 -13.01
CA TYR A 12 -7.24 -1.51 -13.04
C TYR A 12 -8.39 -1.15 -12.09
N VAL A 13 -8.09 -0.27 -11.14
CA VAL A 13 -9.05 0.30 -10.20
C VAL A 13 -8.98 1.82 -10.32
N SER A 14 -10.08 2.51 -10.00
CA SER A 14 -10.07 3.97 -9.98
C SER A 14 -9.09 4.49 -8.94
N ALA A 15 -8.49 5.65 -9.20
CA ALA A 15 -7.63 6.33 -8.25
C ALA A 15 -8.38 6.61 -6.93
N GLU A 16 -9.66 7.02 -7.03
CA GLU A 16 -10.54 7.25 -5.88
C GLU A 16 -10.66 6.02 -4.98
N LYS A 17 -10.84 4.82 -5.57
CA LYS A 17 -10.93 3.59 -4.79
C LYS A 17 -9.64 3.32 -4.02
N ILE A 18 -8.49 3.60 -4.62
CA ILE A 18 -7.19 3.45 -3.95
C ILE A 18 -7.01 4.49 -2.84
N GLN A 19 -7.43 5.74 -3.05
CA GLN A 19 -7.43 6.77 -2.01
C GLN A 19 -8.26 6.36 -0.80
N GLN A 20 -9.47 5.83 -1.01
CA GLN A 20 -10.34 5.34 0.06
C GLN A 20 -9.69 4.19 0.84
N VAL A 21 -9.06 3.24 0.15
CA VAL A 21 -8.32 2.13 0.78
C VAL A 21 -7.18 2.64 1.67
N PHE A 22 -6.38 3.60 1.18
CA PHE A 22 -5.29 4.17 1.99
C PHE A 22 -5.79 4.96 3.20
N ALA A 23 -6.87 5.72 3.05
CA ALA A 23 -7.47 6.45 4.17
C ALA A 23 -7.96 5.49 5.27
N GLN A 24 -8.70 4.45 4.88
CA GLN A 24 -9.22 3.45 5.81
C GLN A 24 -8.07 2.69 6.50
N LEU A 25 -7.05 2.27 5.76
CA LEU A 25 -5.87 1.61 6.32
C LEU A 25 -5.16 2.50 7.34
N GLY A 26 -4.99 3.79 7.04
CA GLY A 26 -4.39 4.75 7.97
C GLY A 26 -5.16 4.88 9.28
N ILE A 27 -6.50 4.88 9.23
CA ILE A 27 -7.36 4.92 10.42
C ILE A 27 -7.18 3.65 11.25
N GLU A 28 -7.24 2.47 10.63
CA GLU A 28 -7.10 1.17 11.32
C GLU A 28 -5.72 1.00 11.97
N LEU A 29 -4.65 1.40 11.27
CA LEU A 29 -3.30 1.36 11.80
C LEU A 29 -3.08 2.33 12.96
N CYS A 30 -3.86 3.41 13.06
CA CYS A 30 -3.74 4.39 14.14
C CYS A 30 -4.81 4.23 15.25
N ALA A 31 -5.82 3.39 15.06
CA ALA A 31 -6.92 3.22 16.00
C ALA A 31 -6.42 2.84 17.41
N GLY A 32 -6.87 3.60 18.42
CA GLY A 32 -6.49 3.40 19.82
C GLY A 32 -5.05 3.77 20.16
N ARG A 33 -4.28 4.36 19.22
CA ARG A 33 -2.87 4.69 19.42
C ARG A 33 -2.66 6.21 19.42
N LYS A 34 -2.07 6.74 20.50
CA LYS A 34 -1.67 8.16 20.57
C LYS A 34 -0.44 8.46 19.69
N ARG A 35 0.42 7.47 19.48
CA ARG A 35 1.63 7.54 18.66
C ARG A 35 1.81 6.22 17.93
N ILE A 36 2.36 6.27 16.73
CA ILE A 36 2.71 5.10 15.93
C ILE A 36 4.18 5.18 15.53
N ARG A 37 4.88 4.05 15.57
CA ARG A 37 6.25 3.99 15.07
C ARG A 37 6.19 3.80 13.56
N ALA A 38 6.81 4.69 12.82
CA ALA A 38 6.92 4.59 11.38
C ALA A 38 8.28 5.13 10.93
N THR A 39 8.76 4.62 9.80
CA THR A 39 9.97 5.07 9.12
C THR A 39 9.67 5.28 7.64
N GLN A 40 10.16 6.37 7.09
CA GLN A 40 10.12 6.64 5.65
C GLN A 40 11.53 6.62 5.10
N SER A 41 11.69 5.94 3.97
CA SER A 41 12.89 5.96 3.15
C SER A 41 12.54 6.42 1.74
N GLU A 42 13.55 6.60 0.89
CA GLU A 42 13.35 6.89 -0.53
C GLU A 42 12.48 5.83 -1.22
N LYS A 43 12.62 4.57 -0.81
CA LYS A 43 12.00 3.42 -1.49
C LYS A 43 10.81 2.83 -0.73
N SER A 44 10.52 3.32 0.48
CA SER A 44 9.45 2.72 1.28
C SER A 44 8.89 3.59 2.39
N ILE A 45 7.70 3.23 2.84
CA ILE A 45 7.13 3.65 4.12
C ILE A 45 6.84 2.38 4.92
N SER A 46 7.41 2.28 6.13
CA SER A 46 7.19 1.14 7.02
C SER A 46 6.52 1.61 8.30
N ILE A 47 5.39 0.98 8.66
CA ILE A 47 4.59 1.27 9.85
C ILE A 47 4.62 0.04 10.75
N TYR A 48 5.10 0.20 11.97
CA TYR A 48 5.26 -0.90 12.91
C TYR A 48 3.99 -1.04 13.76
N VAL A 49 3.42 -2.24 13.75
CA VAL A 49 2.19 -2.58 14.50
C VAL A 49 2.46 -3.77 15.43
N ASN A 50 1.60 -3.98 16.42
CA ASN A 50 1.74 -5.10 17.35
C ASN A 50 1.62 -6.42 16.57
N GLY A 51 2.73 -7.13 16.41
CA GLY A 51 2.80 -8.40 15.69
C GLY A 51 3.33 -8.31 14.26
N GLY A 52 3.76 -7.14 13.77
CA GLY A 52 4.38 -7.05 12.45
C GLY A 52 4.66 -5.65 11.93
N THR A 53 4.73 -5.53 10.61
CA THR A 53 5.03 -4.27 9.92
C THR A 53 4.23 -4.20 8.63
N VAL A 54 3.58 -3.07 8.40
CA VAL A 54 2.99 -2.72 7.10
C VAL A 54 4.05 -1.97 6.30
N ASN A 55 4.34 -2.43 5.08
CA ASN A 55 5.36 -1.83 4.23
C ASN A 55 4.76 -1.44 2.87
N ILE A 56 4.87 -0.17 2.51
CA ILE A 56 4.57 0.36 1.17
C ILE A 56 5.91 0.52 0.48
N THR A 57 6.15 -0.19 -0.63
CA THR A 57 7.40 -0.12 -1.38
C THR A 57 7.18 0.56 -2.73
N PHE A 58 7.99 1.57 -3.03
CA PHE A 58 8.04 2.22 -4.32
C PHE A 58 9.00 1.43 -5.21
N ASN A 59 8.46 0.50 -5.98
CA ASN A 59 9.27 -0.31 -6.90
C ASN A 59 9.62 0.54 -8.14
N GLU A 60 10.91 0.62 -8.48
CA GLU A 60 11.45 1.34 -9.64
C GLU A 60 10.88 0.85 -11.00
N LYS A 61 10.22 -0.32 -11.01
CA LYS A 61 9.54 -0.89 -12.20
C LYS A 61 8.02 -0.86 -12.10
N GLY A 62 7.47 0.18 -11.48
CA GLY A 62 6.03 0.46 -11.42
C GLY A 62 5.48 1.29 -12.58
N GLY A 63 6.25 1.53 -13.64
CA GLY A 63 5.83 2.30 -14.81
C GLY A 63 7.00 3.09 -15.39
N GLN A 64 7.71 2.50 -16.35
CA GLN A 64 8.44 3.31 -17.33
C GLN A 64 7.41 4.25 -17.97
N VAL A 65 7.60 5.55 -17.82
CA VAL A 65 6.95 6.59 -18.64
C VAL A 65 7.51 6.55 -20.05
#